data_AF-A0A8T0KBK7-F1
#
_entry.id   AF-A0A8T0KBK7-F1
#
_cell.length_a   1.000
_cell.length_b   1.000
_cell.length_c   1.000
_cell.angle_alpha   90.00
_cell.angle_beta   90.00
_cell.angle_gamma   90.00
#
_symmetry.space_group_name_H-M   'P 1'
#
loop_
_entity.id
_entity.type
_entity.pdbx_description
1 polymer ?
#
loop_
_entity_poly.entity_id
_entity_poly.type
_entity_poly.pdbx_seq_one_letter_code
_entity_poly.pdbx_strand_id
1 'polypeptide(L)'
;MFIPLAILFFLCAKAGKLSTFLFNPSREVCHHQEAYVRRAVLFAASCVLVSLHPTSISSALLDGNDEISTGLEWIRTWTLDIAELDTDKECYTMAMTCLQLHAEMALQTSRALESARSSLKAGPTLTSGTSNVTIKIPYLNWD
;
A
#
# COMPACT_ATOMS: atom_id res chain seq x y z
N MET A 1 0.41 -25.96 14.54
CA MET A 1 1.75 -25.36 14.72
C MET A 1 2.14 -24.61 13.45
N PHE A 2 1.44 -23.50 13.13
CA PHE A 2 1.54 -22.76 11.85
C PHE A 2 2.06 -21.32 12.02
N ILE A 3 2.28 -20.95 13.28
CA ILE A 3 2.67 -19.63 13.73
C ILE A 3 4.10 -19.23 13.24
N PRO A 4 5.10 -20.13 13.12
CA PRO A 4 6.47 -19.69 12.82
C PRO A 4 6.66 -19.16 11.39
N LEU A 5 6.08 -19.82 10.37
CA LEU A 5 6.22 -19.37 8.97
C LEU A 5 5.42 -18.11 8.69
N ALA A 6 4.17 -18.05 9.19
CA ALA A 6 3.34 -16.86 9.04
C ALA A 6 3.98 -15.65 9.73
N ILE A 7 4.55 -15.82 10.94
CA ILE A 7 5.31 -14.77 11.61
C ILE A 7 6.60 -14.43 10.87
N LEU A 8 7.33 -15.40 10.29
CA LEU A 8 8.54 -15.11 9.52
C LEU A 8 8.22 -14.29 8.26
N PHE A 9 7.13 -14.59 7.56
CA PHE A 9 6.65 -13.80 6.43
C PHE A 9 6.13 -12.42 6.87
N PHE A 10 5.39 -12.35 7.97
CA PHE A 10 4.89 -11.10 8.54
C PHE A 10 6.04 -10.20 9.04
N LEU A 11 7.08 -10.78 9.65
CA LEU A 11 8.30 -10.09 10.05
C LEU A 11 9.11 -9.64 8.83
N CYS A 12 9.15 -10.42 7.75
CA CYS A 12 9.80 -10.01 6.50
C CYS A 12 9.06 -8.84 5.82
N ALA A 13 7.72 -8.85 5.87
CA ALA A 13 6.88 -7.74 5.41
C ALA A 13 7.07 -6.48 6.29
N LYS A 14 7.17 -6.64 7.61
CA LYS A 14 7.40 -5.53 8.57
C LYS A 14 8.83 -4.98 8.54
N ALA A 15 9.81 -5.79 8.13
CA ALA A 15 11.23 -5.41 8.04
C ALA A 15 11.57 -4.62 6.76
N GLY A 16 10.59 -4.11 6.01
CA GLY A 16 10.82 -3.27 4.82
C GLY A 16 11.28 -4.06 3.58
N LYS A 17 11.27 -5.39 3.62
CA LYS A 17 11.50 -6.27 2.46
C LYS A 17 10.21 -6.69 1.77
N LEU A 18 9.22 -5.79 1.79
CA LEU A 18 7.96 -5.90 1.03
C LEU A 18 8.24 -6.21 -0.45
N SER A 19 9.33 -5.64 -0.99
CA SER A 19 9.84 -5.91 -2.33
C SER A 19 10.04 -7.42 -2.58
N THR A 20 10.60 -8.20 -1.67
CA THR A 20 10.85 -9.64 -1.94
C THR A 20 9.57 -10.46 -2.13
N PHE A 21 8.48 -10.12 -1.44
CA PHE A 21 7.18 -10.80 -1.58
C PHE A 21 6.39 -10.27 -2.79
N LEU A 22 6.53 -8.97 -3.08
CA LEU A 22 5.89 -8.33 -4.24
C LEU A 22 6.60 -8.60 -5.57
N PHE A 23 7.90 -8.88 -5.57
CA PHE A 23 8.71 -9.00 -6.79
C PHE A 23 9.08 -10.41 -7.21
N ASN A 24 9.07 -11.39 -6.30
CA ASN A 24 9.39 -12.76 -6.69
C ASN A 24 8.57 -13.80 -5.93
N PRO A 25 7.26 -13.89 -6.24
CA PRO A 25 6.50 -15.07 -5.94
C PRO A 25 7.04 -16.17 -6.84
N SER A 26 8.03 -16.93 -6.35
CA SER A 26 8.46 -18.15 -7.02
C SER A 26 7.20 -18.96 -7.33
N ARG A 27 6.93 -19.20 -8.62
CA ARG A 27 5.72 -19.87 -9.13
C ARG A 27 5.41 -21.16 -8.36
N GLU A 28 6.47 -21.79 -7.85
CA GLU A 28 6.47 -22.98 -7.01
C GLU A 28 5.66 -22.84 -5.71
N VAL A 29 5.68 -21.69 -5.03
CA VAL A 29 4.98 -21.50 -3.75
C VAL A 29 3.52 -21.07 -3.98
N CYS A 30 3.29 -20.22 -4.99
CA CYS A 30 1.97 -19.67 -5.31
C CYS A 30 1.02 -20.68 -5.97
N HIS A 31 1.57 -21.67 -6.67
CA HIS A 31 0.83 -22.80 -7.26
C HIS A 31 1.32 -24.14 -6.70
N HIS A 32 1.81 -24.13 -5.46
CA HIS A 32 2.30 -25.33 -4.82
C HIS A 32 1.22 -26.41 -4.79
N GLN A 33 1.59 -27.67 -4.98
CA GLN A 33 0.63 -28.79 -4.98
C GLN A 33 -0.15 -28.86 -3.66
N GLU A 34 0.53 -28.59 -2.55
CA GLU A 34 -0.04 -28.67 -1.21
C GLU A 34 -0.86 -27.41 -0.86
N ALA A 35 -2.15 -27.60 -0.57
CA ALA A 35 -3.07 -26.51 -0.29
C ALA A 35 -2.67 -25.66 0.94
N TYR A 36 -2.03 -26.25 1.95
CA TYR A 36 -1.59 -25.49 3.13
C TYR A 36 -0.52 -24.45 2.82
N VAL A 37 0.32 -24.68 1.80
CA VAL A 37 1.32 -23.71 1.34
C VAL A 37 0.62 -22.53 0.68
N ARG A 38 -0.33 -22.81 -0.23
CA ARG A 38 -1.13 -21.75 -0.88
C ARG A 38 -1.92 -20.92 0.12
N ARG A 39 -2.53 -21.55 1.13
CA ARG A 39 -3.19 -20.85 2.25
C ARG A 39 -2.24 -19.94 3.03
N ALA A 40 -1.00 -20.36 3.27
CA ALA A 40 -0.01 -19.52 3.94
C ALA A 40 0.34 -18.27 3.11
N VAL A 41 0.45 -18.40 1.78
CA VAL A 41 0.67 -17.26 0.88
C VAL A 41 -0.55 -16.33 0.87
N LEU A 42 -1.78 -16.85 0.81
CA LEU A 42 -3.01 -16.06 0.86
C LEU A 42 -3.13 -15.28 2.19
N PHE A 43 -2.76 -15.92 3.30
CA PHE A 43 -2.71 -15.25 4.59
C PHE A 43 -1.69 -14.10 4.58
N ALA A 44 -0.46 -14.35 4.10
CA ALA A 44 0.56 -13.32 3.99
C ALA A 44 0.12 -12.16 3.08
N ALA A 45 -0.52 -12.45 1.94
CA ALA A 45 -1.11 -11.44 1.06
C ALA A 45 -2.16 -10.60 1.80
N SER A 46 -3.09 -11.24 2.54
CA SER A 46 -4.09 -10.53 3.36
C SER A 46 -3.43 -9.59 4.36
N CYS A 47 -2.36 -10.04 5.02
CA CYS A 47 -1.60 -9.22 5.97
C CYS A 47 -0.98 -7.99 5.32
N VAL A 48 -0.42 -8.13 4.12
CA VAL A 48 0.10 -7.00 3.34
C VAL A 48 -1.01 -6.01 3.04
N LEU A 49 -2.16 -6.48 2.53
CA LEU A 49 -3.29 -5.61 2.15
C LEU A 49 -3.81 -4.80 3.34
N VAL A 50 -3.86 -5.39 4.54
CA VAL A 50 -4.32 -4.72 5.77
C VAL A 50 -3.25 -3.79 6.37
N SER A 51 -1.96 -4.11 6.19
CA SER A 51 -0.88 -3.34 6.81
C SER A 51 -0.46 -2.10 6.00
N LEU A 52 -0.80 -2.06 4.72
CA LEU A 52 -0.48 -0.92 3.86
C LEU A 52 -1.43 0.24 4.11
N HIS A 53 -0.87 1.37 4.55
CA HIS A 53 -1.67 2.56 4.79
C HIS A 53 -2.01 3.27 3.45
N PRO A 54 -3.27 3.65 3.21
CA PRO A 54 -3.69 4.27 1.94
C PRO A 54 -2.89 5.52 1.53
N THR A 55 -2.45 6.33 2.50
CA THR A 55 -1.66 7.54 2.20
C THR A 55 -0.24 7.21 1.74
N SER A 56 0.35 6.11 2.23
CA SER A 56 1.67 5.66 1.81
C SER A 56 1.63 5.21 0.35
N ILE A 57 0.58 4.48 -0.03
CA ILE A 57 0.36 4.07 -1.43
C ILE A 57 0.13 5.30 -2.29
N SER A 58 -0.75 6.22 -1.90
CA SER A 58 -1.00 7.43 -2.69
C SER A 58 0.23 8.32 -2.85
N SER A 59 1.09 8.41 -1.82
CA SER A 59 2.37 9.15 -1.92
C SER A 59 3.28 8.48 -2.93
N ALA A 60 3.50 7.17 -2.81
CA ALA A 60 4.34 6.42 -3.74
C ALA A 60 3.85 6.52 -5.20
N LEU A 61 2.53 6.53 -5.41
CA LEU A 61 1.93 6.77 -6.73
C LEU A 61 2.19 8.18 -7.27
N LEU A 62 2.17 9.20 -6.41
CA LEU A 62 2.51 10.58 -6.80
C LEU A 62 4.01 10.73 -7.11
N ASP A 63 4.85 9.98 -6.39
CA ASP A 63 6.30 9.92 -6.59
C ASP A 63 6.71 9.11 -7.83
N GLY A 64 5.74 8.49 -8.53
CA GLY A 64 5.99 7.67 -9.73
C GLY A 64 6.64 6.32 -9.43
N ASN A 65 6.48 5.82 -8.20
CA ASN A 65 7.00 4.51 -7.81
C ASN A 65 6.02 3.39 -8.20
N ASP A 66 6.29 2.77 -9.34
CA ASP A 66 5.48 1.68 -9.89
C ASP A 66 5.71 0.31 -9.19
N GLU A 67 6.67 0.21 -8.26
CA GLU A 67 6.97 -1.05 -7.58
C GLU A 67 5.79 -1.52 -6.73
N ILE A 68 5.15 -0.58 -6.03
CA ILE A 68 4.00 -0.88 -5.16
C ILE A 68 2.77 -1.25 -5.99
N SER A 69 2.50 -0.52 -7.08
CA SER A 69 1.37 -0.81 -7.96
C SER A 69 1.53 -2.15 -8.66
N THR A 70 2.75 -2.48 -9.11
CA THR A 70 3.08 -3.78 -9.71
C THR A 70 2.84 -4.93 -8.74
N GLY A 71 3.32 -4.79 -7.50
CA GLY A 71 3.14 -5.81 -6.47
C GLY A 71 1.67 -6.03 -6.08
N LEU A 72 0.90 -4.95 -5.96
CA LEU A 72 -0.53 -5.03 -5.64
C LEU A 72 -1.33 -5.66 -6.78
N GLU A 73 -1.04 -5.30 -8.04
CA GLU A 73 -1.70 -5.91 -9.19
C GLU A 73 -1.37 -7.41 -9.31
N TRP A 74 -0.13 -7.79 -8.97
CA TRP A 74 0.22 -9.20 -8.89
C TRP A 74 -0.63 -9.95 -7.84
N ILE A 75 -0.77 -9.41 -6.62
CA ILE A 75 -1.64 -10.00 -5.57
C ILE A 75 -3.06 -10.16 -6.10
N ARG A 76 -3.61 -9.12 -6.73
CA ARG A 76 -4.95 -9.14 -7.30
C ARG A 76 -5.12 -10.24 -8.35
N THR A 77 -4.20 -10.32 -9.31
CA THR A 77 -4.26 -11.30 -10.41
C THR A 77 -4.13 -12.72 -9.86
N TRP A 78 -3.15 -12.98 -9.00
CA TRP A 78 -2.94 -14.30 -8.44
C TRP A 78 -4.10 -14.76 -7.54
N THR A 79 -4.67 -13.87 -6.73
CA THR A 79 -5.83 -14.21 -5.89
C THR A 79 -7.08 -14.48 -6.72
N LEU A 80 -7.25 -13.80 -7.86
CA LEU A 80 -8.29 -14.12 -8.83
C LEU A 80 -8.10 -15.50 -9.44
N ASP A 81 -6.88 -15.85 -9.85
CA ASP A 81 -6.56 -17.18 -10.40
C ASP A 81 -6.87 -18.29 -9.39
N ILE A 82 -6.49 -18.12 -8.12
CA ILE A 82 -6.80 -19.10 -7.05
C ILE A 82 -8.32 -19.21 -6.83
N ALA A 83 -9.04 -18.09 -6.84
CA ALA A 83 -10.48 -18.11 -6.69
C ALA A 83 -11.22 -18.81 -7.84
N GLU A 84 -10.68 -18.76 -9.06
CA GLU A 84 -11.33 -19.38 -10.22
C GLU A 84 -10.92 -20.84 -10.42
N LEU A 85 -9.66 -21.19 -10.09
CA LEU A 85 -9.05 -22.45 -10.52
C LEU A 85 -8.70 -23.41 -9.37
N ASP A 86 -8.65 -22.97 -8.12
CA ASP A 86 -8.23 -23.81 -7.00
C ASP A 86 -9.32 -24.81 -6.59
N THR A 87 -8.92 -26.07 -6.38
CA THR A 87 -9.81 -27.15 -5.95
C THR A 87 -10.10 -27.13 -4.45
N ASP A 88 -9.28 -26.44 -3.65
CA ASP A 88 -9.41 -26.35 -2.19
C ASP A 88 -10.38 -25.21 -1.81
N LYS A 89 -11.45 -25.55 -1.08
CA LYS A 89 -12.50 -24.60 -0.69
C LYS A 89 -12.02 -23.51 0.28
N GLU A 90 -11.02 -23.81 1.11
CA GLU A 90 -10.46 -22.81 2.02
C GLU A 90 -9.60 -21.82 1.24
N CYS A 91 -8.79 -22.28 0.28
CA CYS A 91 -8.07 -21.40 -0.65
C CYS A 91 -9.03 -20.45 -1.38
N TYR A 92 -10.14 -20.96 -1.93
CA TYR A 92 -11.18 -20.12 -2.55
C TYR A 92 -11.69 -19.02 -1.59
N THR A 93 -12.06 -19.40 -0.37
CA THR A 93 -12.62 -18.46 0.63
C THR A 93 -11.60 -17.40 1.05
N MET A 94 -10.35 -17.80 1.26
CA MET A 94 -9.26 -16.89 1.60
C MET A 94 -8.92 -15.96 0.42
N ALA A 95 -8.95 -16.46 -0.82
CA ALA A 95 -8.74 -15.67 -2.03
C ALA A 95 -9.83 -14.62 -2.23
N MET A 96 -11.10 -14.98 -2.03
CA MET A 96 -12.21 -14.02 -2.04
C MET A 96 -12.04 -12.93 -0.99
N THR A 97 -11.58 -13.30 0.21
CA THR A 97 -11.28 -12.34 1.28
C THR A 97 -10.14 -11.39 0.87
N CYS A 98 -9.06 -11.91 0.27
CA CYS A 98 -7.98 -11.08 -0.28
C CYS A 98 -8.50 -10.09 -1.32
N LEU A 99 -9.35 -10.53 -2.26
CA LEU A 99 -9.93 -9.65 -3.28
C LEU A 99 -10.78 -8.54 -2.68
N GLN A 100 -11.56 -8.84 -1.63
CA GLN A 100 -12.33 -7.82 -0.89
C GLN A 100 -11.42 -6.81 -0.19
N LEU A 101 -10.39 -7.27 0.51
CA LEU A 101 -9.40 -6.40 1.16
C LEU A 101 -8.68 -5.51 0.14
N HIS A 102 -8.33 -6.06 -1.02
CA HIS A 102 -7.71 -5.30 -2.10
C HIS A 102 -8.66 -4.22 -2.64
N ALA A 103 -9.93 -4.55 -2.85
CA ALA A 103 -10.92 -3.58 -3.32
C ALA A 103 -11.14 -2.44 -2.33
N GLU A 104 -11.23 -2.75 -1.03
CA GLU A 104 -11.38 -1.74 0.02
C GLU A 104 -10.14 -0.84 0.10
N MET A 105 -8.93 -1.42 0.09
CA MET A 105 -7.69 -0.64 0.07
C MET A 105 -7.61 0.26 -1.18
N ALA A 106 -7.97 -0.24 -2.36
CA ALA A 106 -7.97 0.55 -3.59
C ALA A 106 -8.94 1.74 -3.50
N LEU A 107 -10.13 1.53 -2.93
CA LEU A 107 -11.13 2.58 -2.68
C LEU A 107 -10.59 3.65 -1.73
N GLN A 108 -10.01 3.23 -0.60
CA GLN A 108 -9.42 4.15 0.39
C GLN A 108 -8.23 4.92 -0.20
N THR A 109 -7.38 4.25 -0.97
CA THR A 109 -6.22 4.86 -1.66
C THR A 109 -6.69 5.88 -2.69
N SER A 110 -7.75 5.60 -3.45
CA SER A 110 -8.33 6.56 -4.39
C SER A 110 -8.82 7.83 -3.68
N ARG A 111 -9.46 7.69 -2.51
CA ARG A 111 -9.90 8.84 -1.69
C ARG A 111 -8.71 9.63 -1.15
N ALA A 112 -7.68 8.94 -0.66
CA ALA A 112 -6.46 9.57 -0.17
C ALA A 112 -5.71 10.33 -1.28
N LEU A 113 -5.62 9.74 -2.47
CA LEU A 113 -4.99 10.33 -3.65
C LEU A 113 -5.74 11.58 -4.12
N GLU A 114 -7.07 11.56 -4.15
CA GLU A 114 -7.86 12.74 -4.54
C GLU A 114 -7.73 13.87 -3.51
N SER A 115 -7.69 13.54 -2.22
CA SER A 115 -7.43 14.49 -1.14
C SER A 115 -6.03 15.12 -1.27
N ALA A 116 -5.01 14.30 -1.51
CA ALA A 116 -3.63 14.77 -1.71
C ALA A 116 -3.53 15.69 -2.93
N ARG A 117 -4.15 15.31 -4.06
CA ARG A 117 -4.21 16.15 -5.27
C ARG A 117 -4.96 17.47 -5.02
N SER A 118 -6.05 17.44 -4.26
CA SER A 118 -6.80 18.64 -3.89
C SER A 118 -5.97 19.55 -2.98
N SER A 119 -5.21 19.00 -2.04
CA SER A 119 -4.29 19.76 -1.19
C SER A 119 -3.14 20.37 -1.99
N LEU A 120 -2.58 19.67 -2.97
CA LEU A 120 -1.58 20.23 -3.90
C LEU A 120 -2.14 21.37 -4.76
N LYS A 121 -3.38 21.24 -5.23
CA LYS A 121 -4.10 22.31 -5.95
C LYS A 121 -4.48 23.49 -5.03
N ALA A 122 -4.65 23.25 -3.73
CA ALA A 122 -4.99 24.25 -2.72
C ALA A 122 -3.75 24.84 -1.99
N GLY A 123 -2.55 24.30 -2.24
CA GLY A 123 -1.28 24.78 -1.67
C GLY A 123 -0.84 26.13 -2.28
N PRO A 124 -0.06 26.90 -1.51
CA PRO A 124 -0.41 28.28 -1.17
C PRO A 124 -0.58 29.15 -2.41
N THR A 125 -1.68 29.89 -2.44
CA THR A 125 -1.68 31.22 -3.06
C THR A 125 -0.62 32.06 -2.33
N LEU A 126 0.66 31.89 -2.67
CA LEU A 126 1.66 32.95 -2.54
C LEU A 126 1.31 33.98 -3.62
N THR A 127 0.21 34.69 -3.42
CA THR A 127 0.16 36.05 -3.94
C THR A 127 1.23 36.80 -3.16
N SER A 128 2.37 37.01 -3.84
CA SER A 128 3.21 38.18 -3.67
C SER A 128 2.34 39.44 -3.79
N GLY A 129 1.53 39.69 -2.76
CA GLY A 129 0.85 40.94 -2.54
C GLY A 129 1.78 41.75 -1.68
N THR A 130 2.57 42.60 -2.32
CA THR A 130 3.18 43.80 -1.72
C THR A 130 2.14 44.49 -0.84
N SER A 131 2.11 44.16 0.44
CA SER A 131 1.48 45.03 1.42
C SER A 131 2.52 46.08 1.73
N ASN A 132 2.27 47.28 1.22
CA ASN A 132 2.94 48.49 1.67
C ASN A 132 2.56 48.73 3.13
N VAL A 133 3.08 47.90 4.05
CA VAL A 133 3.10 48.22 5.47
C VAL A 133 4.38 49.01 5.67
N THR A 134 4.23 50.33 5.69
CA THR A 134 5.26 51.24 6.18
C THR A 134 5.58 50.85 7.62
N ILE A 135 6.62 50.05 7.81
CA ILE A 135 7.22 49.80 9.12
C ILE A 135 7.92 51.11 9.52
N LYS A 136 7.24 51.91 10.34
CA LYS A 136 7.86 53.03 11.05
C LYS A 136 8.77 52.44 12.12
N ILE A 137 10.07 52.39 11.86
CA ILE A 137 11.09 52.08 12.86
C ILE A 137 11.25 53.33 13.75
N PRO A 138 10.97 53.26 15.07
CA PRO A 138 11.43 54.30 15.98
C PRO A 138 12.93 54.10 16.20
N TYR A 139 13.71 55.09 15.82
CA TYR A 139 15.10 55.22 16.26
C TYR A 139 15.13 55.24 17.79
N LEU A 140 15.81 54.28 18.39
CA LEU A 140 16.34 54.42 19.75
C LEU A 140 17.86 54.50 19.62
N ASN A 141 18.32 55.75 19.54
CA ASN A 141 19.69 56.14 19.81
C ASN A 141 19.91 55.95 21.32
N TRP A 142 20.94 55.20 21.72
CA TRP A 142 21.44 55.22 23.09
C TRP A 142 22.87 55.73 23.06
N ASP A 143 23.01 57.03 23.32
CA ASP A 143 24.21 57.64 23.90
C ASP A 143 23.96 57.82 25.40
#